data_AF-A0A975NK73-F1
#
_entry.id   AF-A0A975NK73-F1
#
_cell.length_a   1.000
_cell.length_b   1.000
_cell.length_c   1.000
_cell.angle_alpha   90.00
_cell.angle_beta   90.00
_cell.angle_gamma   90.00
#
_symmetry.space_group_name_H-M   'P 1'
#
loop_
_entity.id
_entity.type
_entity.pdbx_description
1 polymer ?
#
loop_
_entity_poly.entity_id
_entity_poly.type
_entity_poly.pdbx_seq_one_letter_code
_entity_poly.pdbx_strand_id
1 'polypeptide(L)' 'MNVQVWLPDEAPAERADSYEAVTCPACARVHLVNKTTGKTLGDKDK' A
#
# COMPACT_ATOMS: atom_id res chain seq x y z
N MET A 1 -15.84 13.89 -12.35
CA MET A 1 -15.83 12.97 -11.21
C MET A 1 -15.13 13.70 -10.08
N ASN A 2 -15.86 14.10 -9.03
CA ASN A 2 -15.31 14.90 -7.95
C ASN A 2 -15.32 14.00 -6.72
N VAL A 3 -14.25 13.23 -6.52
CA VAL A 3 -14.12 12.34 -5.36
C VAL A 3 -13.45 13.14 -4.26
N GLN A 4 -14.21 13.50 -3.23
CA GLN A 4 -13.65 14.07 -2.00
C GLN A 4 -13.12 12.93 -1.15
N VAL A 5 -11.80 12.82 -1.06
CA VAL A 5 -11.13 11.97 -0.06
C VAL A 5 -10.94 12.82 1.19
N TRP A 6 -11.41 12.30 2.33
CA TRP A 6 -11.09 12.87 3.63
C TRP A 6 -9.61 12.56 3.93
N LEU A 7 -8.75 13.58 3.87
CA LEU A 7 -7.41 13.50 4.43
C LEU A 7 -7.46 14.03 5.87
N PRO A 8 -7.08 13.25 6.89
CA PRO A 8 -6.92 13.80 8.23
C PRO A 8 -5.76 14.82 8.25
N ASP A 9 -5.90 15.89 9.03
CA ASP A 9 -4.89 16.96 9.20
C ASP A 9 -3.58 16.46 9.82
N GLU A 10 -3.60 15.31 10.49
CA GLU A 10 -2.44 14.72 11.14
C GLU A 10 -1.73 13.76 10.18
N ALA A 11 -0.41 13.95 10.02
CA ALA A 11 0.42 13.05 9.22
C ALA A 11 0.14 11.61 9.66
N PRO A 12 -0.18 10.68 8.73
CA PRO A 12 -0.43 9.31 9.12
C PRO A 12 0.82 8.81 9.85
N ALA A 13 0.71 8.59 11.17
CA ALA A 13 1.70 7.80 11.89
C ALA A 13 1.98 6.58 11.02
N GLU A 14 3.24 6.23 10.75
CA GLU A 14 3.62 5.07 9.91
C GLU A 14 2.84 3.85 10.41
N ARG A 15 1.67 3.61 9.81
CA ARG A 15 0.73 2.61 10.28
C ARG A 15 1.38 1.28 9.92
N ALA A 16 1.17 0.26 10.74
CA ALA A 16 1.58 -1.10 10.40
C ALA A 16 1.00 -1.55 9.03
N ASP A 17 -0.05 -0.86 8.56
CA ASP A 17 -0.70 -1.03 7.27
C ASP A 17 -0.22 0.01 6.22
N SER A 18 1.00 0.53 6.32
CA SER A 18 1.58 1.40 5.29
C SER A 18 2.09 0.55 4.11
N TYR A 19 1.67 0.91 2.90
CA TYR A 19 2.03 0.20 1.67
C TYR A 19 2.74 1.13 0.71
N GLU A 20 3.75 0.61 0.02
CA GLU A 20 4.40 1.28 -1.09
C GLU A 20 4.05 0.61 -2.43
N ALA A 21 3.95 1.43 -3.48
CA ALA A 21 3.70 0.96 -4.83
C ALA A 21 5.03 0.61 -5.51
N VAL A 22 5.26 -0.68 -5.76
CA VAL A 22 6.48 -1.18 -6.42
C VAL A 22 6.15 -1.76 -7.77
N THR A 23 6.89 -1.38 -8.81
CA THR A 23 6.78 -2.02 -10.13
C THR A 23 7.55 -3.34 -10.09
N CYS A 24 6.84 -4.46 -10.19
CA CYS A 24 7.46 -5.78 -10.13
C CYS A 24 8.14 -6.11 -11.48
N PRO A 25 9.44 -6.41 -11.50
CA PRO A 25 10.16 -6.71 -12.74
C PRO A 25 9.71 -8.03 -13.39
N ALA A 26 9.11 -8.95 -12.62
CA ALA A 26 8.67 -10.24 -13.15
C ALA A 26 7.37 -10.17 -13.96
N CYS A 27 6.44 -9.27 -13.59
CA CYS A 27 5.13 -9.17 -14.23
C CYS A 27 4.85 -7.79 -14.86
N ALA A 28 5.77 -6.82 -14.68
CA ALA A 28 5.64 -5.42 -15.10
C ALA A 28 4.39 -4.70 -14.58
N ARG A 29 3.83 -5.15 -13.43
CA ARG A 29 2.67 -4.53 -12.77
C ARG A 29 3.06 -3.90 -11.44
N VAL A 30 2.22 -2.98 -10.97
CA VAL A 30 2.37 -2.36 -9.65
C VAL A 30 1.80 -3.29 -8.56
N HIS A 31 2.61 -3.60 -7.56
CA HIS A 31 2.19 -4.28 -6.33
C HIS A 31 2.24 -3.30 -5.15
N LEU A 32 1.23 -3.37 -4.30
CA LEU A 32 1.23 -2.66 -3.02
C LEU A 32 1.90 -3.57 -1.99
N VAL A 33 3.10 -3.20 -1.54
CA VAL A 33 3.92 -3.98 -0.60
C VAL A 33 3.89 -3.30 0.76
N ASN A 34 3.55 -4.04 1.80
CA ASN A 34 3.55 -3.53 3.17
C ASN A 34 4.98 -3.21 3.59
N LYS A 35 5.25 -1.97 4.03
CA LYS A 35 6.61 -1.53 4.37
C LYS A 35 7.21 -2.27 5.57
N THR A 36 6.38 -2.80 6.46
CA THR A 36 6.83 -3.47 7.68
C THR A 36 7.07 -4.96 7.46
N THR A 37 6.20 -5.64 6.71
CA THR A 37 6.23 -7.11 6.54
C THR A 37 6.81 -7.56 5.21
N GLY A 38 6.90 -6.68 4.21
CA GLY A 38 7.28 -7.02 2.84
C GLY A 38 6.23 -7.86 2.09
N LYS A 39 5.07 -8.14 2.71
CA LYS A 39 3.97 -8.88 2.09
C LYS A 39 3.15 -7.98 1.17
N THR A 40 2.62 -8.55 0.10
CA THR A 40 1.72 -7.82 -0.81
C THR A 40 0.33 -7.66 -0.21
N LEU A 41 -0.37 -6.59 -0.57
CA LEU A 41 -1.77 -6.39 -0.17
C LEU A 41 -2.62 -7.53 -0.73
N GLY A 42 -3.25 -8.31 0.16
CA GLY A 42 -4.08 -9.45 -0.19
C GLY A 42 -3.35 -10.80 -0.21
N ASP A 43 -2.08 -10.84 0.19
CA ASP A 43 -1.37 -12.09 0.50
C ASP A 43 -2.08 -12.77 1.68
N LYS A 44 -2.96 -13.72 1.38
CA LYS A 44 -3.55 -14.60 2.38
C LYS A 44 -2.60 -15.77 2.54
N ASP A 45 -1.96 -15.88 3.70
CA ASP A 45 -1.27 -17.11 4.10
C ASP A 45 -2.25 -18.28 3.88
N LYS A 46 -1.89 -19.16 2.96
CA LYS A 46 -2.70 -20.32 2.58
C LYS A 46 -2.64 -21.40 3.65
#